data_AF-A0A9P9MQ54-F1
#
_entry.id   AF-A0A9P9MQ54-F1
#
_cell.length_a   1.000
_cell.length_b   1.000
_cell.length_c   1.000
_cell.angle_alpha   90.00
_cell.angle_beta   90.00
_cell.angle_gamma   90.00
#
_symmetry.space_group_name_H-M   'P 1'
#
loop_
_entity.id
_entity.type
_entity.pdbx_description
1 polymer ?
#
loop_
_entity_poly.entity_id
_entity_poly.type
_entity_poly.pdbx_seq_one_letter_code
_entity_poly.pdbx_strand_id
1 'polypeptide(L)'
;MQFSTLIALALPAVALAAPAPITSRAAGWTIRNFSRNCTNPNICTYNFTIDTGSGTQQCTTVDIASPATTHPWYGVSCQQQNKDWYASWGWDYNGDFTVMTVVNVPSQMEAFFGYNHPNAGLPIAHYADV
;
A
#
# COMPACT_ATOMS: atom_id res chain seq x y z
N MET A 1 -30.52 45.63 -56.02
CA MET A 1 -30.53 45.49 -54.56
C MET A 1 -30.04 44.08 -54.25
N GLN A 2 -28.86 43.94 -53.63
CA GLN A 2 -28.21 42.65 -53.43
C GLN A 2 -28.20 42.33 -51.93
N PHE A 3 -28.97 41.33 -51.52
CA PHE A 3 -29.05 40.87 -50.14
C PHE A 3 -27.84 39.98 -49.84
N SER A 4 -26.96 40.42 -48.94
CA SER A 4 -25.86 39.60 -48.42
C SER A 4 -26.35 38.77 -47.24
N THR A 5 -26.39 37.46 -47.40
CA THR A 5 -26.70 36.48 -46.35
C THR A 5 -25.45 36.19 -45.53
N LEU A 6 -25.45 36.57 -44.25
CA LEU A 6 -24.42 36.21 -43.29
C LEU A 6 -24.72 34.80 -42.73
N ILE A 7 -23.88 33.83 -43.07
CA ILE A 7 -23.90 32.50 -42.46
C ILE A 7 -23.13 32.58 -41.14
N ALA A 8 -23.85 32.47 -40.02
CA ALA A 8 -23.25 32.37 -38.70
C ALA A 8 -22.78 30.92 -38.44
N LEU A 9 -21.47 30.73 -38.31
CA LEU A 9 -20.86 29.48 -37.87
C LEU A 9 -21.08 29.31 -36.36
N ALA A 10 -21.97 28.39 -35.98
CA ALA A 10 -22.13 27.96 -34.59
C ALA A 10 -20.96 27.03 -34.21
N LEU A 11 -20.10 27.49 -33.31
CA LEU A 11 -19.05 26.68 -32.69
C LEU A 11 -19.70 25.71 -31.68
N PRO A 12 -19.40 24.40 -31.72
CA PRO A 12 -19.92 23.46 -30.74
C PRO A 12 -19.26 23.74 -29.38
N ALA A 13 -20.09 24.08 -28.39
CA ALA A 13 -19.64 24.19 -27.01
C ALA A 13 -19.29 22.79 -26.49
N VAL A 14 -18.00 22.52 -26.32
CA VAL A 14 -17.52 21.30 -25.66
C VAL A 14 -17.79 21.48 -24.17
N ALA A 15 -18.85 20.85 -23.65
CA ALA A 15 -19.12 20.86 -22.22
C ALA A 15 -18.04 20.05 -21.50
N LEU A 16 -17.20 20.72 -20.69
CA LEU A 16 -16.30 20.02 -19.78
C LEU A 16 -17.14 19.40 -18.65
N ALA A 17 -17.20 18.07 -18.61
CA ALA A 17 -17.75 17.37 -17.47
C ALA A 17 -16.83 17.59 -16.25
N ALA A 18 -17.39 18.08 -15.16
CA ALA A 18 -16.65 18.19 -13.90
C ALA A 18 -16.32 16.78 -13.38
N PRO A 19 -15.12 16.53 -12.84
CA PRO A 19 -14.79 15.25 -12.24
C PRO A 19 -15.73 14.95 -11.08
N ALA A 20 -16.17 13.68 -10.97
CA ALA A 20 -17.01 13.25 -9.88
C ALA A 20 -16.31 13.44 -8.53
N PRO A 21 -17.04 13.82 -7.46
CA PRO A 21 -16.45 13.98 -6.14
C PRO A 21 -15.86 12.64 -5.65
N ILE A 22 -14.62 12.68 -5.18
CA ILE A 22 -13.93 11.53 -4.59
C ILE A 22 -14.37 11.42 -3.13
N THR A 23 -15.05 10.33 -2.76
CA THR A 23 -15.48 10.07 -1.37
C THR A 23 -14.51 9.12 -0.69
N SER A 24 -14.00 9.47 0.50
CA SER A 24 -13.20 8.57 1.33
C SER A 24 -14.07 7.45 1.91
N ARG A 25 -13.50 6.25 2.10
CA ARG A 25 -14.18 5.18 2.86
C ARG A 25 -14.30 5.56 4.34
N ALA A 26 -15.37 5.10 4.98
CA ALA A 26 -15.64 5.37 6.40
C ALA A 26 -14.70 4.63 7.36
N ALA A 27 -14.10 3.51 6.94
CA ALA A 27 -13.14 2.74 7.71
C ALA A 27 -11.83 2.62 6.92
N GLY A 28 -10.74 3.09 7.53
CA GLY A 28 -9.38 2.85 7.08
C GLY A 28 -8.92 1.44 7.42
N TRP A 29 -7.78 1.03 6.86
CA TRP A 29 -7.12 -0.20 7.27
C TRP A 29 -6.13 0.11 8.39
N THR A 30 -5.89 -0.88 9.25
CA THR A 30 -4.89 -0.82 10.31
C THR A 30 -4.07 -2.09 10.27
N ILE A 31 -2.76 -1.97 10.48
CA ILE A 31 -1.89 -3.10 10.73
C ILE A 31 -1.75 -3.27 12.23
N ARG A 32 -2.03 -4.48 12.72
CA ARG A 32 -1.95 -4.81 14.14
C ARG A 32 -0.90 -5.86 14.43
N ASN A 33 -0.37 -5.82 15.66
CA ASN A 33 0.54 -6.84 16.20
C ASN A 33 1.75 -7.11 15.28
N PHE A 34 2.25 -6.07 14.62
CA PHE A 34 3.32 -6.26 13.64
C PHE A 34 4.65 -6.55 14.34
N SER A 35 5.26 -7.66 13.97
CA SER A 35 6.59 -8.08 14.40
C SER A 35 7.45 -8.50 13.22
N ARG A 36 8.76 -8.28 13.34
CA ARG A 36 9.76 -8.71 12.38
C ARG A 36 10.89 -9.44 13.10
N ASN A 37 11.12 -10.70 12.71
CA ASN A 37 12.17 -11.55 13.24
C ASN A 37 13.24 -11.80 12.18
N CYS A 38 14.42 -11.24 12.39
CA CYS A 38 15.63 -11.40 11.58
C CYS A 38 16.77 -12.02 12.41
N THR A 39 16.46 -13.00 13.27
CA THR A 39 17.48 -13.73 14.05
C THR A 39 18.54 -14.35 13.13
N ASN A 40 18.13 -14.79 11.94
CA ASN A 40 19.05 -15.06 10.85
C ASN A 40 19.23 -13.77 10.02
N PRO A 41 20.46 -13.26 9.84
CA PRO A 41 20.68 -12.01 9.10
C PRO A 41 20.27 -12.08 7.62
N ASN A 42 20.12 -13.30 7.07
CA ASN A 42 19.72 -13.54 5.69
C ASN A 42 18.26 -13.94 5.53
N ILE A 43 17.50 -14.05 6.63
CA ILE A 43 16.08 -14.42 6.60
C ILE A 43 15.31 -13.55 7.61
N CYS A 44 14.40 -12.72 7.11
CA CYS A 44 13.50 -11.94 7.94
C CYS A 44 12.07 -12.43 7.77
N THR A 45 11.43 -12.83 8.86
CA THR A 45 9.99 -13.16 8.90
C THR A 45 9.20 -11.98 9.44
N TYR A 46 8.16 -11.58 8.70
CA TYR A 46 7.25 -10.51 9.04
C TYR A 46 5.91 -11.14 9.41
N ASN A 47 5.37 -10.80 10.59
CA ASN A 47 4.06 -11.27 11.05
C ASN A 47 3.22 -10.09 11.48
N PHE A 48 2.02 -9.96 10.92
CA PHE A 48 1.09 -8.89 11.25
C PHE A 48 -0.35 -9.28 10.94
N THR A 49 -1.29 -8.53 11.50
CA THR A 49 -2.73 -8.64 11.21
C THR A 49 -3.18 -7.45 10.41
N ILE A 50 -3.88 -7.68 9.31
CA ILE A 50 -4.54 -6.65 8.52
C ILE A 50 -5.97 -6.52 9.03
N ASP A 51 -6.32 -5.38 9.62
CA ASP A 51 -7.68 -5.05 10.05
C ASP A 51 -8.29 -4.05 9.07
N THR A 52 -9.37 -4.46 8.41
CA THR A 52 -10.07 -3.64 7.40
C THR A 52 -11.23 -2.84 7.98
N GLY A 53 -11.46 -2.91 9.30
CA GLY A 53 -12.67 -2.44 9.99
C GLY A 53 -13.88 -3.35 9.79
N SER A 54 -13.95 -4.07 8.67
CA SER A 54 -14.98 -5.08 8.38
C SER A 54 -14.56 -6.52 8.70
N GLY A 55 -13.28 -6.74 9.01
CA GLY A 55 -12.72 -8.07 9.24
C GLY A 55 -11.20 -8.04 9.31
N THR A 56 -10.63 -9.13 9.83
CA THR A 56 -9.19 -9.26 10.07
C THR A 56 -8.58 -10.41 9.27
N GLN A 57 -7.37 -10.21 8.75
CA GLN A 57 -6.59 -11.23 8.04
C GLN A 57 -5.18 -11.32 8.66
N GLN A 58 -4.76 -12.51 9.06
CA GLN A 58 -3.36 -12.74 9.45
C GLN A 58 -2.48 -12.80 8.21
N CYS A 59 -1.31 -12.17 8.28
CA CYS A 59 -0.32 -12.18 7.22
C CYS A 59 1.07 -12.54 7.77
N THR A 60 1.70 -13.53 7.15
CA THR A 60 3.10 -13.86 7.33
C THR A 60 3.80 -13.78 5.99
N THR A 61 4.89 -13.02 5.91
CA THR A 61 5.78 -12.99 4.76
C THR A 61 7.21 -13.29 5.20
N VAL A 62 8.01 -13.82 4.28
CA VAL A 62 9.41 -14.16 4.54
C VAL A 62 10.25 -13.52 3.44
N ASP A 63 11.23 -12.75 3.85
CA ASP A 63 12.27 -12.20 3.00
C ASP A 63 13.55 -13.02 3.15
N ILE A 64 14.17 -13.38 2.03
CA ILE A 64 15.41 -14.15 1.98
C ILE A 64 16.38 -13.38 1.07
N ALA A 65 17.39 -12.76 1.68
CA ALA A 65 18.38 -11.93 1.00
C ALA A 65 19.68 -11.88 1.81
N SER A 66 20.71 -11.18 1.31
CA SER A 66 22.04 -11.13 1.94
C SER A 66 22.57 -9.69 1.99
N PRO A 67 22.27 -8.89 3.04
CA PRO A 67 21.43 -9.22 4.20
C PRO A 67 19.93 -8.92 3.99
N ALA A 68 19.05 -9.66 4.66
CA ALA A 68 17.60 -9.46 4.63
C ALA A 68 17.12 -8.27 5.49
N THR A 69 17.93 -7.82 6.44
CA THR A 69 17.56 -6.74 7.39
C THR A 69 17.32 -5.39 6.71
N THR A 70 17.94 -5.16 5.55
CA THR A 70 17.87 -3.91 4.77
C THR A 70 17.46 -4.16 3.31
N HIS A 71 16.94 -5.35 3.01
CA HIS A 71 16.53 -5.70 1.65
C HIS A 71 15.08 -5.23 1.41
N PRO A 72 14.83 -4.40 0.38
CA PRO A 72 13.48 -4.07 -0.04
C PRO A 72 12.88 -5.23 -0.85
N TRP A 73 11.59 -5.46 -0.71
CA TRP A 73 10.85 -6.47 -1.48
C TRP A 73 9.44 -6.02 -1.79
N TYR A 74 8.82 -6.60 -2.82
CA TYR A 74 7.52 -6.16 -3.31
C TYR A 74 6.66 -7.33 -3.77
N GLY A 75 5.34 -7.17 -3.65
CA GLY A 75 4.36 -8.13 -4.18
C GLY A 75 4.48 -9.54 -3.60
N VAL A 76 4.89 -9.66 -2.34
CA VAL A 76 5.01 -10.96 -1.66
C VAL A 76 3.66 -11.32 -1.05
N SER A 77 3.12 -12.49 -1.39
CA SER A 77 1.85 -12.95 -0.85
C SER A 77 1.95 -13.33 0.62
N CYS A 78 0.87 -13.09 1.37
CA CYS A 78 0.70 -13.65 2.70
C CYS A 78 0.66 -15.19 2.61
N GLN A 79 1.41 -15.88 3.45
CA GLN A 79 1.53 -17.35 3.42
C GLN A 79 0.25 -18.10 3.86
N GLN A 80 -0.72 -17.39 4.43
CA GLN A 80 -2.00 -17.93 4.86
C GLN A 80 -2.85 -18.43 3.67
N GLN A 81 -3.89 -19.21 3.96
CA GLN A 81 -4.75 -19.84 2.95
C GLN A 81 -5.36 -18.83 1.95
N ASN A 82 -5.51 -17.57 2.36
CA ASN A 82 -5.98 -16.51 1.50
C ASN A 82 -4.82 -15.80 0.79
N LYS A 83 -4.56 -16.19 -0.47
CA LYS A 83 -3.53 -15.61 -1.36
C LYS A 83 -3.99 -14.31 -2.05
N ASP A 84 -5.08 -13.71 -1.62
CA ASP A 84 -5.60 -12.44 -2.14
C ASP A 84 -4.84 -11.22 -1.62
N TRP A 85 -4.05 -11.43 -0.56
CA TRP A 85 -3.33 -10.39 0.15
C TRP A 85 -1.83 -10.45 -0.14
N TYR A 86 -1.28 -9.29 -0.50
CA TYR A 86 0.12 -9.10 -0.83
C TYR A 86 0.67 -7.94 -0.04
N ALA A 87 1.94 -8.03 0.33
CA ALA A 87 2.66 -6.97 0.98
C ALA A 87 3.90 -6.58 0.17
N SER A 88 4.36 -5.35 0.40
CA SER A 88 5.67 -4.88 -0.03
C SER A 88 6.35 -4.14 1.13
N TRP A 89 7.67 -4.16 1.16
CA TRP A 89 8.48 -3.49 2.18
C TRP A 89 9.50 -2.60 1.50
N GLY A 90 9.30 -1.30 1.64
CA GLY A 90 10.21 -0.29 1.12
C GLY A 90 11.43 -0.14 2.02
N TRP A 91 12.61 -0.12 1.44
CA TRP A 91 13.84 0.26 2.14
C TRP A 91 14.69 1.11 1.22
N ASP A 92 14.58 2.43 1.34
CA ASP A 92 15.35 3.38 0.53
C ASP A 92 15.44 4.75 1.21
N TYR A 93 15.85 4.79 2.49
CA TYR A 93 15.99 6.06 3.18
C TYR A 93 17.14 6.09 4.19
N ASN A 94 17.97 7.13 4.10
CA ASN A 94 19.11 7.38 5.02
C ASN A 94 18.69 7.63 6.47
N GLY A 95 17.40 7.87 6.74
CA GLY A 95 16.86 8.16 8.07
C GLY A 95 16.23 6.97 8.80
N ASP A 96 16.41 5.74 8.33
CA ASP A 96 15.82 4.52 8.92
C ASP A 96 14.28 4.65 9.01
N PHE A 97 13.65 4.75 7.84
CA PHE A 97 12.20 4.79 7.67
C PHE A 97 11.80 3.84 6.54
N THR A 98 10.65 3.20 6.70
CA THR A 98 10.10 2.26 5.73
C THR A 98 8.62 2.51 5.52
N VAL A 99 8.16 2.22 4.31
CA VAL A 99 6.73 2.13 3.99
C VAL A 99 6.43 0.69 3.63
N MET A 100 5.49 0.11 4.35
CA MET A 100 4.86 -1.15 3.97
C MET A 100 3.61 -0.87 3.16
N THR A 101 3.46 -1.53 2.02
CA THR A 101 2.21 -1.53 1.27
C THR A 101 1.50 -2.84 1.48
N VAL A 102 0.18 -2.81 1.58
CA VAL A 102 -0.67 -3.99 1.63
C VAL A 102 -1.74 -3.86 0.56
N VAL A 103 -1.88 -4.89 -0.26
CA VAL A 103 -2.81 -4.93 -1.39
C VAL A 103 -3.75 -6.10 -1.21
N ASN A 104 -5.06 -5.84 -1.36
CA ASN A 104 -6.06 -6.87 -1.57
C ASN A 104 -6.45 -6.90 -3.04
N VAL A 105 -5.99 -7.92 -3.76
CA VAL A 105 -6.14 -8.01 -5.22
C VAL A 105 -7.61 -8.09 -5.67
N PRO A 106 -8.49 -8.93 -5.06
CA PRO A 106 -9.88 -9.03 -5.49
C PRO A 106 -10.68 -7.74 -5.36
N SER A 107 -10.42 -6.95 -4.31
CA SER A 107 -11.11 -5.67 -4.10
C SER A 107 -10.41 -4.49 -4.76
N GLN A 108 -9.24 -4.71 -5.38
CA GLN A 108 -8.38 -3.65 -5.93
C GLN A 108 -8.11 -2.51 -4.93
N MET A 109 -7.93 -2.87 -3.66
CA MET A 109 -7.63 -1.91 -2.60
C MET A 109 -6.19 -2.05 -2.15
N GLU A 110 -5.58 -0.91 -1.83
CA GLU A 110 -4.24 -0.82 -1.26
C GLU A 110 -4.21 0.17 -0.09
N ALA A 111 -3.32 -0.10 0.86
CA ALA A 111 -3.02 0.79 1.97
C ALA A 111 -1.51 0.86 2.21
N PHE A 112 -1.07 1.97 2.81
CA PHE A 112 0.33 2.33 3.01
C PHE A 112 0.57 2.65 4.48
N PHE A 113 1.60 2.03 5.06
CA PHE A 113 1.89 2.11 6.48
C PHE A 113 3.35 2.48 6.70
N GLY A 114 3.60 3.60 7.36
CA GLY A 114 4.95 4.07 7.65
C GLY A 114 5.46 3.59 9.00
N TYR A 115 6.72 3.15 9.07
CA TYR A 115 7.38 2.79 10.32
C TYR A 115 8.71 3.53 10.46
N ASN A 116 8.88 4.21 11.59
CA ASN A 116 10.13 4.86 11.97
C ASN A 116 11.05 3.85 12.65
N HIS A 117 12.34 3.96 12.37
CA HIS A 117 13.40 3.13 12.91
C HIS A 117 13.13 1.62 12.86
N PRO A 118 12.72 1.05 11.71
CA PRO A 118 12.40 -0.37 11.58
C PRO A 118 13.50 -1.31 12.06
N ASN A 119 14.76 -0.89 12.06
CA ASN A 119 15.88 -1.72 12.50
C ASN A 119 16.21 -1.61 14.00
N ALA A 120 15.68 -0.63 14.74
CA ALA A 120 16.08 -0.33 16.11
C ALA A 120 15.73 -1.41 17.17
N GLY A 121 14.99 -2.45 16.79
CA GLY A 121 14.65 -3.58 17.67
C GLY A 121 15.18 -4.94 17.20
N LEU A 122 16.03 -4.99 16.17
CA LEU A 122 16.55 -6.27 15.68
C LEU A 122 17.37 -7.02 16.76
N PRO A 123 17.34 -8.37 16.77
CA PRO A 123 16.80 -9.24 15.73
C PRO A 123 15.28 -9.46 15.78
N ILE A 124 14.58 -9.08 16.85
CA ILE A 124 13.12 -9.25 16.97
C ILE A 124 12.49 -7.89 17.31
N ALA A 125 11.98 -7.21 16.28
CA ALA A 125 11.34 -5.92 16.41
C ALA A 125 9.82 -6.05 16.48
N HIS A 126 9.19 -5.17 17.26
CA HIS A 126 7.74 -5.00 17.32
C HIS A 126 7.39 -3.56 16.97
N TYR A 127 6.29 -3.37 16.27
CA TYR A 127 5.86 -2.07 15.78
C TYR A 127 4.48 -1.72 16.32
N ALA A 128 4.22 -0.42 16.43
CA ALA A 128 2.93 0.09 16.82
C ALA A 128 1.87 -0.20 15.76
N ASP A 129 0.62 -0.29 16.19
CA ASP A 129 -0.52 -0.36 15.27
C ASP A 129 -0.63 0.98 14.51
N VAL A 130 -0.74 0.90 13.18
CA VAL A 130 -0.81 2.06 12.26
C VAL A 130 -1.84 1.86 11.16
#